data_AF-A0A1V5QP56-F1
#
_entry.id   AF-A0A1V5QP56-F1
#
_cell.length_a   1.000
_cell.length_b   1.000
_cell.length_c   1.000
_cell.angle_alpha   90.00
_cell.angle_beta   90.00
_cell.angle_gamma   90.00
#
_symmetry.space_group_name_H-M   'P 1'
#
loop_
_entity.id
_entity.type
_entity.pdbx_description
1 polymer ?
#
loop_
_entity_poly.entity_id
_entity_poly.type
_entity_poly.pdbx_seq_one_letter_code
_entity_poly.pdbx_strand_id
1 'polypeptide(L)'
;MDGILGMNALKGTQFVMDLERKELRWWQGLEGHSLPLGYNPSGCPTFDITLSNTTVPCMVDTGATGGFQVPGEAGGSPDPEQTFYYASMAGSILEGRTFRVPRIPAGDRAWSDVDLDVVKPGEGTPQVGLTVLAAAPVAYDFLHNRITFTARSDGSLPYRKEPRRISLAWGSRTGERFLTIQPLRPASAYFKAGLRTGDHVLKVGPFEGETLSIKAVRDYLDKGEPHTWSVRRGAERVEVSVPAIR
;
A
#
# COMPACT_ATOMS: atom_id res chain seq x y z
N MET A 1 12.66 -17.47 -0.07
CA MET A 1 12.57 -16.03 -0.35
C MET A 1 11.36 -15.84 -1.24
N ASP A 2 10.26 -15.25 -0.77
CA ASP A 2 9.28 -14.70 -1.72
C ASP A 2 9.98 -13.49 -2.34
N GLY A 3 10.50 -13.68 -3.56
CA GLY A 3 11.48 -12.80 -4.20
C GLY A 3 10.93 -11.39 -4.43
N ILE A 4 11.42 -10.43 -3.67
CA ILE A 4 11.20 -9.01 -3.95
C ILE A 4 12.25 -8.57 -4.96
N LEU A 5 11.81 -8.11 -6.13
CA LEU A 5 12.69 -7.48 -7.12
C LEU A 5 12.84 -5.99 -6.77
N GLY A 6 13.94 -5.66 -6.09
CA GLY A 6 14.27 -4.27 -5.78
C GLY A 6 14.88 -3.50 -6.96
N MET A 7 15.12 -2.21 -6.77
CA MET A 7 15.68 -1.32 -7.81
C MET A 7 17.03 -1.78 -8.38
N ASN A 8 17.82 -2.53 -7.61
CA ASN A 8 19.07 -3.12 -8.10
C ASN A 8 18.86 -4.08 -9.30
N ALA A 9 17.68 -4.70 -9.41
CA ALA A 9 17.32 -5.56 -10.53
C ALA A 9 16.47 -4.85 -11.58
N LEU A 10 15.71 -3.84 -11.19
CA LEU A 10 14.77 -3.13 -12.09
C LEU A 10 15.42 -1.96 -12.83
N LYS A 11 16.57 -1.45 -12.37
CA LYS A 11 17.27 -0.35 -13.04
C LYS A 11 17.64 -0.73 -14.48
N GLY A 12 17.34 0.15 -15.42
CA GLY A 12 17.58 -0.09 -16.85
C GLY A 12 16.60 -1.07 -17.49
N THR A 13 15.44 -1.31 -16.87
CA THR A 13 14.38 -2.12 -17.45
C THR A 13 13.16 -1.27 -17.81
N GLN A 14 12.31 -1.84 -18.65
CA GLN A 14 10.97 -1.34 -18.90
C GLN A 14 9.99 -2.52 -18.76
N PHE A 15 8.87 -2.31 -18.07
CA PHE A 15 7.82 -3.33 -18.01
C PHE A 15 6.44 -2.72 -17.75
N VAL A 16 5.41 -3.41 -18.22
CA VAL A 16 4.01 -3.15 -17.83
C VAL A 16 3.60 -4.14 -16.74
N MET A 17 3.09 -3.61 -15.63
CA MET A 17 2.45 -4.39 -14.57
C MET A 17 0.93 -4.31 -14.72
N ASP A 18 0.29 -5.46 -14.87
CA ASP A 18 -1.17 -5.60 -14.89
C ASP A 18 -1.57 -6.64 -13.84
N LEU A 19 -1.92 -6.16 -12.65
CA LEU A 19 -2.27 -7.05 -11.54
C LEU A 19 -3.67 -7.66 -11.66
N GLU A 20 -4.55 -7.08 -12.48
CA GLU A 20 -5.86 -7.65 -12.75
C GLU A 20 -5.70 -8.92 -13.60
N ARG A 21 -4.85 -8.86 -14.62
CA ARG A 21 -4.49 -10.02 -15.45
C ARG A 21 -3.41 -10.92 -14.84
N LYS A 22 -2.78 -10.49 -13.75
CA LYS A 22 -1.63 -11.16 -13.10
C LYS A 22 -0.44 -11.30 -14.06
N GLU A 23 -0.19 -10.27 -14.85
CA GLU A 23 0.83 -10.25 -15.89
C GLU A 23 1.92 -9.20 -15.61
N LEU A 24 3.15 -9.56 -15.93
CA LEU A 24 4.29 -8.65 -16.09
C LEU A 24 4.80 -8.80 -17.52
N ARG A 25 4.79 -7.70 -18.28
CA ARG A 25 5.21 -7.70 -19.69
C ARG A 25 6.46 -6.85 -19.84
N TRP A 26 7.59 -7.51 -20.04
CA TRP A 26 8.90 -6.88 -20.17
C TRP A 26 9.09 -6.22 -21.53
N TRP A 27 9.83 -5.11 -21.55
CA TRP A 27 10.20 -4.36 -22.76
C TRP A 27 8.98 -3.88 -23.57
N GLN A 28 7.88 -3.64 -22.86
CA GLN A 28 6.66 -3.08 -23.43
C GLN A 28 6.38 -1.72 -22.79
N GLY A 29 5.98 -0.78 -23.64
CA GLY A 29 5.38 0.48 -23.19
C GLY A 29 3.87 0.34 -22.99
N LEU A 30 3.28 1.43 -22.53
CA LEU A 30 1.84 1.59 -22.40
C LEU A 30 1.46 2.95 -22.96
N GLU A 31 0.39 3.02 -23.75
CA GLU A 31 -0.18 4.31 -24.11
C GLU A 31 -0.92 4.92 -22.92
N GLY A 32 -0.68 6.19 -22.65
CA GLY A 32 -1.34 6.89 -21.56
C GLY A 32 -0.61 8.12 -21.07
N HIS A 33 -0.97 8.54 -19.87
CA HIS A 33 -0.38 9.71 -19.23
C HIS A 33 0.97 9.35 -18.62
N SER A 34 2.03 10.01 -19.07
CA SER A 34 3.40 9.69 -18.68
C SER A 34 4.02 10.77 -17.81
N LEU A 35 4.28 10.43 -16.55
CA LEU A 35 4.95 11.29 -15.58
C LEU A 35 6.48 11.05 -15.59
N PRO A 36 7.29 12.10 -15.42
CA PRO A 36 8.72 11.93 -15.21
C PRO A 36 8.98 11.28 -13.85
N LEU A 37 9.93 10.35 -13.80
CA LEU A 37 10.47 9.79 -12.57
C LEU A 37 11.73 10.56 -12.16
N GLY A 38 11.73 11.03 -10.92
CA GLY A 38 12.93 11.37 -10.18
C GLY A 38 13.39 10.19 -9.31
N TYR A 39 14.39 10.45 -8.46
CA TYR A 39 14.85 9.50 -7.46
C TYR A 39 15.13 10.21 -6.15
N ASN A 40 14.73 9.59 -5.04
CA ASN A 40 15.09 10.09 -3.71
C ASN A 40 16.57 9.79 -3.39
N PRO A 41 17.14 10.33 -2.29
CA PRO A 41 18.54 10.08 -1.92
C PRO A 41 18.90 8.60 -1.70
N SER A 42 17.90 7.75 -1.43
CA SER A 42 18.06 6.30 -1.30
C SER A 42 18.00 5.54 -2.63
N GLY A 43 17.81 6.25 -3.74
CA GLY A 43 17.72 5.67 -5.08
C GLY A 43 16.37 5.04 -5.42
N CYS A 44 15.32 5.29 -4.63
CA CYS A 44 13.97 4.84 -4.95
C CYS A 44 13.31 5.81 -5.95
N PRO A 45 12.59 5.31 -6.96
CA PRO A 45 11.91 6.14 -7.95
C PRO A 45 10.81 6.97 -7.30
N THR A 46 10.68 8.23 -7.73
CA THR A 46 9.66 9.16 -7.26
C THR A 46 8.95 9.83 -8.44
N PHE A 47 7.70 10.23 -8.29
CA PHE A 47 7.09 11.24 -9.16
C PHE A 47 6.42 12.33 -8.33
N ASP A 48 6.28 13.50 -8.93
CA ASP A 48 5.71 14.66 -8.26
C ASP A 48 4.19 14.66 -8.32
N ILE A 49 3.57 14.96 -7.18
CA ILE A 49 2.16 15.33 -7.07
C ILE A 49 2.04 16.73 -6.50
N THR A 50 0.90 17.39 -6.72
CA THR A 50 0.61 18.68 -6.09
C THR A 50 -0.44 18.50 -5.00
N LEU A 51 -0.09 18.88 -3.77
CA LEU A 51 -1.01 18.94 -2.63
C LEU A 51 -1.02 20.35 -2.06
N SER A 52 -2.20 20.98 -1.97
CA SER A 52 -2.35 22.35 -1.43
C SER A 52 -1.34 23.36 -2.01
N ASN A 53 -1.16 23.35 -3.34
CA ASN A 53 -0.19 24.17 -4.07
C ASN A 53 1.30 23.88 -3.77
N THR A 54 1.60 22.79 -3.06
CA THR A 54 2.96 22.33 -2.82
C THR A 54 3.25 21.10 -3.67
N THR A 55 4.37 21.10 -4.39
CA THR A 55 4.85 19.91 -5.09
C THR A 55 5.52 18.97 -4.09
N VAL A 56 5.03 17.74 -4.03
CA VAL A 56 5.52 16.69 -3.14
C VAL A 56 6.06 15.54 -3.99
N PRO A 57 7.37 15.22 -3.89
CA PRO A 57 7.92 14.04 -4.56
C PRO A 57 7.49 12.78 -3.80
N CYS A 58 6.67 11.94 -4.40
CA CYS A 58 6.19 10.71 -3.81
C CYS A 58 6.95 9.50 -4.36
N MET A 59 7.46 8.66 -3.46
CA MET A 59 8.09 7.39 -3.79
C MET A 59 7.08 6.42 -4.41
N VAL A 60 7.47 5.76 -5.50
CA VAL A 60 6.68 4.69 -6.12
C VAL A 60 6.95 3.39 -5.38
N ASP A 61 6.01 2.96 -4.54
CA ASP A 61 6.21 1.84 -3.62
C ASP A 61 5.17 0.73 -3.85
N THR A 62 5.51 -0.24 -4.70
CA THR A 62 4.66 -1.43 -4.91
C THR A 62 4.63 -2.38 -3.71
N GLY A 63 5.54 -2.22 -2.74
CA GLY A 63 5.57 -2.97 -1.49
C GLY A 63 4.64 -2.39 -0.43
N ALA A 64 4.36 -1.08 -0.48
CA ALA A 64 3.35 -0.44 0.34
C ALA A 64 1.95 -0.89 -0.12
N THR A 65 1.16 -1.47 0.79
CA THR A 65 -0.18 -1.95 0.47
C THR A 65 -1.21 -0.83 0.26
N GLY A 66 -0.94 0.37 0.79
CA GLY A 66 -1.86 1.51 0.81
C GLY A 66 -1.94 2.31 -0.49
N GLY A 67 -2.47 3.53 -0.38
CA GLY A 67 -2.60 4.49 -1.49
C GLY A 67 -1.57 5.61 -1.41
N PHE A 68 -2.03 6.85 -1.48
CA PHE A 68 -1.17 8.00 -1.24
C PHE A 68 -0.96 8.16 0.26
N GLN A 69 0.30 8.26 0.69
CA GLN A 69 0.66 8.63 2.06
C GLN A 69 1.63 9.80 2.04
N VAL A 70 1.40 10.83 2.86
CA VAL A 70 2.30 11.99 2.99
C VAL A 70 2.47 12.41 4.46
N PRO A 71 3.65 12.88 4.87
CA PRO A 71 3.83 13.53 6.16
C PRO A 71 3.28 14.96 6.13
N GLY A 72 2.70 15.41 7.25
CA GLY A 72 2.34 16.81 7.45
C GLY A 72 0.86 17.04 7.73
N GLU A 73 0.34 18.14 7.20
CA GLU A 73 -1.08 18.51 7.26
C GLU A 73 -1.62 18.53 5.83
N ALA A 74 -2.59 17.66 5.51
CA ALA A 74 -3.39 17.86 4.31
C ALA A 74 -4.47 18.89 4.66
N GLY A 75 -4.53 19.99 3.91
CA GLY A 75 -5.68 20.89 3.96
C GLY A 75 -6.96 20.09 3.65
N GLY A 76 -7.98 20.24 4.49
CA GLY A 76 -9.25 19.53 4.39
C GLY A 76 -9.89 19.29 5.76
N SER A 77 -11.17 18.94 5.77
CA SER A 77 -11.84 18.51 7.00
C SER A 77 -11.45 17.06 7.29
N PRO A 78 -10.73 16.77 8.40
CA PRO A 78 -10.48 15.39 8.78
C PRO A 78 -11.81 14.69 9.06
N ASP A 79 -11.99 13.49 8.53
CA ASP A 79 -13.06 12.62 9.02
C ASP A 79 -12.58 12.02 10.36
N PRO A 80 -13.23 12.35 11.50
CA PRO A 80 -12.81 11.85 12.80
C PRO A 80 -12.90 10.32 12.94
N GLU A 81 -13.58 9.61 12.03
CA GLU A 81 -13.61 8.15 12.01
C GLU A 81 -12.45 7.52 11.20
N GLN A 82 -11.58 8.32 10.60
CA GLN A 82 -10.56 7.87 9.65
C GLN A 82 -9.13 7.86 10.20
N THR A 83 -8.96 7.69 11.51
CA THR A 83 -7.65 7.30 12.07
C THR A 83 -7.25 5.93 11.51
N PHE A 84 -5.97 5.73 11.21
CA PHE A 84 -5.42 4.41 10.94
C PHE A 84 -4.10 4.25 11.70
N TYR A 85 -3.74 3.00 11.99
CA TYR A 85 -2.48 2.67 12.62
C TYR A 85 -1.60 1.91 11.65
N TYR A 86 -0.34 2.29 11.56
CA TYR A 86 0.69 1.64 10.73
C TYR A 86 1.93 1.36 11.57
N ALA A 87 2.77 0.40 11.19
CA ALA A 87 4.04 0.20 11.88
C ALA A 87 5.18 0.77 11.03
N SER A 88 6.12 1.46 11.67
CA SER A 88 7.32 1.93 11.01
C SER A 88 8.32 0.79 10.78
N MET A 89 9.35 1.05 9.95
CA MET A 89 10.48 0.14 9.79
C MET A 89 11.19 -0.19 11.12
N ALA A 90 11.12 0.73 12.10
CA ALA A 90 11.66 0.52 13.44
C ALA A 90 10.75 -0.33 14.35
N GLY A 91 9.56 -0.71 13.89
CA GLY A 91 8.58 -1.51 14.62
C GLY A 91 7.69 -0.69 15.56
N SER A 92 7.82 0.64 15.60
CA SER A 92 6.92 1.51 16.36
C SER A 92 5.55 1.58 15.69
N ILE A 93 4.48 1.52 16.47
CA ILE A 93 3.12 1.77 15.99
C ILE A 93 2.88 3.27 15.97
N LEU A 94 2.54 3.77 14.79
CA LEU A 94 2.31 5.17 14.52
C LEU A 94 0.86 5.38 14.10
N GLU A 95 0.37 6.60 14.29
CA GLU A 95 -0.99 7.00 14.00
C GLU A 95 -0.99 7.92 12.77
N GLY A 96 -1.89 7.65 11.84
CA GLY A 96 -2.20 8.54 10.72
C GLY A 96 -3.70 8.80 10.61
N ARG A 97 -4.06 9.70 9.70
CA ARG A 97 -5.44 10.06 9.39
C ARG A 97 -5.66 10.06 7.88
N THR A 98 -6.76 9.49 7.42
CA THR A 98 -7.15 9.59 6.01
C THR A 98 -7.98 10.86 5.78
N PHE A 99 -7.68 11.57 4.70
CA PHE A 99 -8.39 12.76 4.24
C PHE A 99 -8.97 12.53 2.85
N ARG A 100 -10.20 12.97 2.63
CA ARG A 100 -10.80 12.95 1.30
C ARG A 100 -10.32 14.17 0.51
N VAL A 101 -9.50 13.93 -0.51
CA VAL A 101 -8.98 14.98 -1.40
C VAL A 101 -9.72 14.91 -2.74
N PRO A 102 -10.50 15.94 -3.12
CA PRO A 102 -11.26 15.92 -4.37
C PRO A 102 -10.39 15.76 -5.62
N ARG A 103 -9.15 16.25 -5.54
CA ARG A 103 -8.25 16.29 -6.69
C ARG A 103 -6.78 16.31 -6.26
N ILE A 104 -5.97 15.40 -6.81
CA ILE A 104 -4.51 15.41 -6.70
C ILE A 104 -3.92 15.55 -8.11
N PRO A 105 -3.50 16.77 -8.51
CA PRO A 105 -2.83 17.00 -9.79
C PRO A 105 -1.49 16.25 -9.90
N ALA A 106 -1.20 15.77 -11.12
CA ALA A 106 0.09 15.22 -11.53
C ALA A 106 0.30 15.42 -13.03
N GLY A 107 1.18 16.36 -13.38
CA GLY A 107 1.31 16.85 -14.75
C GLY A 107 0.04 17.58 -15.22
N ASP A 108 -0.44 17.28 -16.43
CA ASP A 108 -1.68 17.81 -17.00
C ASP A 108 -2.94 16.98 -16.61
N ARG A 109 -2.75 15.88 -15.87
CA ARG A 109 -3.83 15.02 -15.37
C ARG A 109 -3.92 15.09 -13.84
N ALA A 110 -4.85 14.32 -13.28
CA ALA A 110 -4.98 14.19 -11.84
C ALA A 110 -5.73 12.92 -11.47
N TRP A 111 -5.53 12.49 -10.24
CA TRP A 111 -6.48 11.62 -9.56
C TRP A 111 -7.64 12.45 -8.99
N SER A 112 -8.84 11.88 -9.05
CA SER A 112 -10.06 12.49 -8.53
C SER A 112 -10.57 11.68 -7.34
N ASP A 113 -11.12 12.40 -6.37
CA ASP A 113 -11.69 11.88 -5.14
C ASP A 113 -10.84 10.76 -4.50
N VAL A 114 -9.68 11.17 -3.98
CA VAL A 114 -8.64 10.31 -3.41
C VAL A 114 -8.77 10.26 -1.89
N ASP A 115 -8.56 9.08 -1.32
CA ASP A 115 -8.29 8.93 0.10
C ASP A 115 -6.77 9.09 0.31
N LEU A 116 -6.37 10.21 0.92
CA LEU A 116 -4.98 10.59 1.19
C LEU A 116 -4.66 10.29 2.65
N ASP A 117 -3.73 9.38 2.90
CA ASP A 117 -3.25 9.06 4.23
C ASP A 117 -2.19 10.09 4.66
N VAL A 118 -2.40 10.71 5.82
CA VAL A 118 -1.55 11.75 6.37
C VAL A 118 -0.98 11.30 7.70
N VAL A 119 0.33 11.37 7.82
CA VAL A 119 1.07 11.00 9.02
C VAL A 119 1.78 12.21 9.61
N LYS A 120 2.24 12.12 10.86
CA LYS A 120 2.87 13.27 11.53
C LYS A 120 4.13 13.73 10.79
N PRO A 121 4.46 15.04 10.83
CA PRO A 121 5.74 15.52 10.32
C PRO A 121 6.93 14.72 10.87
N GLY A 122 7.83 14.28 10.00
CA GLY A 122 8.98 13.45 10.37
C GLY A 122 8.69 11.96 10.52
N GLU A 123 7.42 11.54 10.43
CA GLU A 123 7.04 10.13 10.34
C GLU A 123 6.76 9.74 8.88
N GLY A 124 7.24 8.57 8.46
CA GLY A 124 7.01 8.05 7.11
C GLY A 124 7.75 8.79 5.99
N THR A 125 7.49 8.37 4.76
CA THR A 125 8.02 8.99 3.54
C THR A 125 6.84 9.22 2.60
N PRO A 126 6.76 10.36 1.88
CA PRO A 126 5.74 10.54 0.86
C PRO A 126 5.81 9.40 -0.15
N GLN A 127 4.70 8.69 -0.36
CA GLN A 127 4.68 7.50 -1.20
C GLN A 127 3.33 7.27 -1.87
N VAL A 128 3.37 6.52 -2.97
CA VAL A 128 2.23 6.01 -3.70
C VAL A 128 2.30 4.48 -3.68
N GLY A 129 1.34 3.87 -2.99
CA GLY A 129 1.27 2.44 -2.77
C GLY A 129 0.51 1.65 -3.84
N LEU A 130 0.42 0.35 -3.59
CA LEU A 130 -0.13 -0.65 -4.49
C LEU A 130 -1.57 -0.37 -4.91
N THR A 131 -2.42 0.24 -4.09
CA THR A 131 -3.83 0.50 -4.48
C THR A 131 -3.95 1.45 -5.65
N VAL A 132 -3.04 2.42 -5.75
CA VAL A 132 -2.95 3.34 -6.90
C VAL A 132 -2.24 2.64 -8.06
N LEU A 133 -1.11 2.00 -7.77
CA LEU A 133 -0.25 1.35 -8.78
C LEU A 133 -0.87 0.08 -9.40
N ALA A 134 -1.93 -0.45 -8.80
CA ALA A 134 -2.70 -1.60 -9.28
C ALA A 134 -4.11 -1.24 -9.74
N ALA A 135 -4.45 0.06 -9.80
CA ALA A 135 -5.79 0.50 -10.19
C ALA A 135 -6.10 0.22 -11.67
N ALA A 136 -5.06 0.15 -12.50
CA ALA A 136 -5.07 -0.17 -13.92
C ALA A 136 -3.66 -0.66 -14.31
N PRO A 137 -3.42 -1.11 -15.56
CA PRO A 137 -2.08 -1.36 -16.04
C PRO A 137 -1.19 -0.11 -15.90
N VAL A 138 0.04 -0.30 -15.44
CA VAL A 138 1.05 0.77 -15.29
C VAL A 138 2.34 0.35 -15.96
N ALA A 139 2.91 1.21 -16.81
CA ALA A 139 4.25 0.99 -17.34
C ALA A 139 5.29 1.70 -16.48
N TYR A 140 6.32 0.95 -16.09
CA TYR A 140 7.51 1.44 -15.43
C TYR A 140 8.62 1.45 -16.48
N ASP A 141 9.09 2.64 -16.85
CA ASP A 141 10.18 2.83 -17.81
C ASP A 141 11.38 3.44 -17.08
N PHE A 142 12.19 2.57 -16.48
CA PHE A 142 13.41 2.98 -15.78
C PHE A 142 14.58 3.26 -16.73
N LEU A 143 14.43 2.99 -18.04
CA LEU A 143 15.40 3.40 -19.06
C LEU A 143 15.26 4.90 -19.35
N HIS A 144 14.03 5.38 -19.49
CA HIS A 144 13.72 6.77 -19.81
C HIS A 144 13.25 7.59 -18.61
N ASN A 145 13.28 7.00 -17.40
CA ASN A 145 12.80 7.60 -16.16
C ASN A 145 11.36 8.12 -16.30
N ARG A 146 10.43 7.24 -16.66
CA ARG A 146 9.00 7.55 -16.75
C ARG A 146 8.14 6.48 -16.12
N ILE A 147 6.97 6.90 -15.66
CA ILE A 147 5.89 6.02 -15.28
C ILE A 147 4.64 6.43 -16.06
N THR A 148 3.96 5.46 -16.66
CA THR A 148 2.81 5.70 -17.52
C THR A 148 1.58 5.02 -16.99
N PHE A 149 0.50 5.78 -16.85
CA PHE A 149 -0.81 5.32 -16.41
C PHE A 149 -1.80 5.36 -17.58
N THR A 150 -2.60 4.31 -17.76
CA THR A 150 -3.76 4.37 -18.65
C THR A 150 -4.82 5.28 -18.04
N ALA A 151 -5.04 6.44 -18.66
CA ALA A 151 -6.11 7.35 -18.23
C ALA A 151 -7.49 6.71 -18.39
N ARG A 152 -8.41 7.07 -17.50
CA ARG A 152 -9.82 6.66 -17.60
C ARG A 152 -10.49 7.40 -18.75
N SER A 153 -11.68 6.94 -19.14
CA SER A 153 -12.48 7.56 -20.21
C SER A 153 -12.89 9.01 -19.91
N ASP A 154 -12.99 9.39 -18.63
CA ASP A 154 -13.24 10.76 -18.18
C ASP A 154 -11.96 11.63 -18.13
N GLY A 155 -10.82 11.07 -18.53
CA GLY A 155 -9.53 11.74 -18.54
C GLY A 155 -8.82 11.80 -17.19
N SER A 156 -9.38 11.24 -16.12
CA SER A 156 -8.72 11.14 -14.81
C SER A 156 -7.71 9.98 -14.76
N LEU A 157 -6.78 10.05 -13.82
CA LEU A 157 -5.85 8.97 -13.54
C LEU A 157 -6.53 7.85 -12.75
N PRO A 158 -6.17 6.57 -13.01
CA PRO A 158 -6.81 5.45 -12.38
C PRO A 158 -6.54 5.47 -10.87
N TYR A 159 -7.62 5.42 -10.11
CA TYR A 159 -7.58 5.28 -8.66
C TYR A 159 -8.50 4.14 -8.26
N ARG A 160 -7.97 3.19 -7.48
CA ARG A 160 -8.75 2.18 -6.81
C ARG A 160 -8.68 2.51 -5.32
N LYS A 161 -9.83 2.81 -4.73
CA LYS A 161 -9.94 2.86 -3.28
C LYS A 161 -9.52 1.51 -2.72
N GLU A 162 -8.70 1.53 -1.68
CA GLU A 162 -8.24 0.33 -1.00
C GLU A 162 -9.45 -0.57 -0.70
N PRO A 163 -9.49 -1.83 -1.19
CA PRO A 163 -10.52 -2.75 -0.72
C PRO A 163 -10.34 -2.90 0.79
N ARG A 164 -11.45 -3.09 1.53
CA ARG A 164 -11.50 -3.25 3.00
C ARG A 164 -10.77 -4.51 3.54
N ARG A 165 -9.80 -5.04 2.80
CA ARG A 165 -9.04 -6.23 3.15
C ARG A 165 -7.97 -5.86 4.17
N ILE A 166 -7.68 -6.80 5.05
CA ILE A 166 -6.55 -6.66 5.97
C ILE A 166 -5.25 -6.67 5.17
N SER A 167 -4.41 -5.67 5.42
CA SER A 167 -3.11 -5.57 4.79
C SER A 167 -2.05 -6.27 5.66
N LEU A 168 -1.16 -7.01 5.01
CA LEU A 168 -0.17 -7.86 5.64
C LEU A 168 1.20 -7.57 5.04
N ALA A 169 2.22 -7.47 5.90
CA ALA A 169 3.60 -7.17 5.51
C ALA A 169 4.58 -8.09 6.25
N TRP A 170 5.65 -8.49 5.57
CA TRP A 170 6.75 -9.20 6.21
C TRP A 170 7.61 -8.22 7.01
N GLY A 171 7.70 -8.45 8.31
CA GLY A 171 8.68 -7.84 9.20
C GLY A 171 9.91 -8.73 9.38
N SER A 172 11.01 -8.13 9.83
CA SER A 172 12.19 -8.85 10.29
C SER A 172 12.70 -8.20 11.58
N ARG A 173 12.97 -9.01 12.59
CA ARG A 173 13.60 -8.57 13.85
C ARG A 173 14.56 -9.66 14.26
N THR A 174 15.80 -9.27 14.60
CA THR A 174 16.85 -10.21 15.04
C THR A 174 17.08 -11.38 14.06
N GLY A 175 16.85 -11.18 12.76
CA GLY A 175 17.01 -12.21 11.73
C GLY A 175 15.79 -13.12 11.53
N GLU A 176 14.81 -13.10 12.44
CA GLU A 176 13.56 -13.84 12.29
C GLU A 176 12.55 -13.05 11.46
N ARG A 177 12.03 -13.68 10.42
CA ARG A 177 10.93 -13.11 9.60
C ARG A 177 9.60 -13.48 10.21
N PHE A 178 8.70 -12.51 10.26
CA PHE A 178 7.34 -12.71 10.75
C PHE A 178 6.37 -11.89 9.93
N LEU A 179 5.16 -12.40 9.78
CA LEU A 179 4.09 -11.70 9.10
C LEU A 179 3.42 -10.75 10.10
N THR A 180 3.16 -9.51 9.69
CA THR A 180 2.51 -8.50 10.54
C THR A 180 1.28 -7.92 9.87
N ILE A 181 0.32 -7.48 10.68
CA ILE A 181 -0.87 -6.76 10.23
C ILE A 181 -0.55 -5.27 10.09
N GLN A 182 -0.66 -4.71 8.87
CA GLN A 182 -0.41 -3.28 8.60
C GLN A 182 -1.01 -2.79 7.27
N PRO A 183 -1.55 -1.56 7.20
CA PRO A 183 -2.20 -0.79 8.27
C PRO A 183 -3.60 -1.32 8.57
N LEU A 184 -4.14 -1.02 9.75
CA LEU A 184 -5.49 -1.41 10.17
C LEU A 184 -6.33 -0.19 10.56
N ARG A 185 -7.53 -0.09 9.97
CA ARG A 185 -8.50 0.98 10.24
C ARG A 185 -9.47 0.56 11.36
N PRO A 186 -9.82 1.44 12.32
CA PRO A 186 -10.78 1.16 13.39
C PRO A 186 -12.15 0.69 12.90
N ALA A 187 -12.62 1.20 11.76
CA ALA A 187 -13.88 0.81 11.17
C ALA A 187 -13.91 -0.62 10.59
N SER A 188 -12.73 -1.24 10.36
CA SER A 188 -12.63 -2.57 9.75
C SER A 188 -13.20 -3.68 10.64
N ALA A 189 -13.77 -4.73 10.03
CA ALA A 189 -14.26 -5.90 10.76
C ALA A 189 -13.16 -6.58 11.59
N TYR A 190 -11.93 -6.59 11.06
CA TYR A 190 -10.74 -7.12 11.71
C TYR A 190 -10.37 -6.34 12.99
N PHE A 191 -10.39 -5.00 12.95
CA PHE A 191 -10.13 -4.18 14.14
C PHE A 191 -11.21 -4.39 15.20
N LYS A 192 -12.48 -4.39 14.78
CA LYS A 192 -13.64 -4.65 15.63
C LYS A 192 -13.61 -6.05 16.26
N ALA A 193 -13.07 -7.05 15.55
CA ALA A 193 -12.87 -8.40 16.06
C ALA A 193 -11.75 -8.48 17.12
N GLY A 194 -10.82 -7.51 17.16
CA GLY A 194 -9.76 -7.45 18.17
C GLY A 194 -8.33 -7.48 17.63
N LEU A 195 -8.13 -7.57 16.31
CA LEU A 195 -6.81 -7.45 15.70
C LEU A 195 -6.29 -6.02 15.80
N ARG A 196 -4.97 -5.87 15.85
CA ARG A 196 -4.29 -4.58 15.94
C ARG A 196 -3.15 -4.51 14.93
N THR A 197 -2.85 -3.30 14.47
CA THR A 197 -1.64 -3.06 13.69
C THR A 197 -0.40 -3.48 14.48
N GLY A 198 0.52 -4.16 13.81
CA GLY A 198 1.76 -4.67 14.41
C GLY A 198 1.62 -6.01 15.12
N ASP A 199 0.41 -6.57 15.23
CA ASP A 199 0.25 -7.96 15.66
C ASP A 199 1.04 -8.88 14.73
N HIS A 200 1.85 -9.77 15.31
CA HIS A 200 2.60 -10.78 14.57
C HIS A 200 1.68 -11.97 14.31
N VAL A 201 1.43 -12.30 13.05
CA VAL A 201 0.56 -13.40 12.68
C VAL A 201 1.29 -14.72 12.91
N LEU A 202 0.73 -15.55 13.80
CA LEU A 202 1.21 -16.92 14.06
C LEU A 202 0.39 -17.95 13.27
N LYS A 203 -0.92 -17.70 13.14
CA LYS A 203 -1.86 -18.57 12.44
C LYS A 203 -3.04 -17.79 11.87
N VAL A 204 -3.53 -18.22 10.71
CA VAL A 204 -4.83 -17.78 10.15
C VAL A 204 -5.57 -18.99 9.62
N GLY A 205 -6.71 -19.34 10.21
CA GLY A 205 -7.45 -20.54 9.83
C GLY A 205 -6.55 -21.79 9.88
N PRO A 206 -6.35 -22.52 8.77
CA PRO A 206 -5.49 -23.71 8.73
C PRO A 206 -3.99 -23.41 8.55
N PHE A 207 -3.59 -22.16 8.27
CA PHE A 207 -2.21 -21.81 7.91
C PHE A 207 -1.40 -21.40 9.14
N GLU A 208 -0.26 -22.05 9.36
CA GLU A 208 0.72 -21.75 10.40
C GLU A 208 2.13 -22.15 9.95
N GLY A 209 3.17 -21.65 10.63
CA GLY A 209 4.56 -21.97 10.32
C GLY A 209 4.93 -21.69 8.86
N GLU A 210 5.51 -22.66 8.17
CA GLU A 210 5.95 -22.52 6.77
C GLU A 210 4.79 -22.37 5.77
N THR A 211 3.58 -22.81 6.13
CA THR A 211 2.39 -22.66 5.27
C THR A 211 1.76 -21.27 5.34
N LEU A 212 2.17 -20.46 6.34
CA LEU A 212 1.69 -19.11 6.53
C LEU A 212 2.39 -18.14 5.56
N SER A 213 1.75 -17.88 4.43
CA SER A 213 2.21 -16.89 3.44
C SER A 213 1.15 -15.82 3.19
N ILE A 214 1.58 -14.62 2.77
CA ILE A 214 0.66 -13.55 2.37
C ILE A 214 -0.34 -14.06 1.32
N LYS A 215 0.14 -14.84 0.35
CA LYS A 215 -0.71 -15.41 -0.70
C LYS A 215 -1.75 -16.36 -0.12
N ALA A 216 -1.34 -17.34 0.69
CA ALA A 216 -2.26 -18.32 1.27
C ALA A 216 -3.32 -17.64 2.16
N VAL A 217 -2.90 -16.67 2.98
CA VAL A 217 -3.83 -15.89 3.80
C VAL A 217 -4.79 -15.09 2.93
N ARG A 218 -4.32 -14.38 1.90
CA ARG A 218 -5.20 -13.64 0.99
C ARG A 218 -6.21 -14.54 0.28
N ASP A 219 -5.76 -15.65 -0.32
CA ASP A 219 -6.64 -16.60 -1.01
C ASP A 219 -7.69 -17.20 -0.06
N TYR A 220 -7.33 -17.39 1.21
CA TYR A 220 -8.25 -17.86 2.24
C TYR A 220 -9.28 -16.81 2.66
N LEU A 221 -8.84 -15.57 2.90
CA LEU A 221 -9.73 -14.46 3.27
C LEU A 221 -10.69 -14.09 2.15
N ASP A 222 -10.32 -14.31 0.88
CA ASP A 222 -11.16 -14.05 -0.28
C ASP A 222 -12.42 -14.94 -0.34
N LYS A 223 -12.46 -16.02 0.45
CA LYS A 223 -13.67 -16.83 0.63
C LYS A 223 -14.72 -16.15 1.52
N GLY A 224 -14.34 -15.15 2.32
CA GLY A 224 -15.24 -14.39 3.18
C GLY A 224 -15.83 -15.17 4.37
N GLU A 225 -15.37 -16.40 4.63
CA GLU A 225 -15.86 -17.27 5.69
C GLU A 225 -15.39 -16.80 7.09
N PRO A 226 -16.13 -17.10 8.18
CA PRO A 226 -15.65 -16.88 9.54
C PRO A 226 -14.35 -17.65 9.80
N HIS A 227 -13.42 -17.03 10.52
CA HIS A 227 -12.11 -17.62 10.76
C HIS A 227 -11.44 -17.07 12.03
N THR A 228 -10.48 -17.83 12.54
CA THR A 228 -9.70 -17.46 13.73
C THR A 228 -8.26 -17.09 13.35
N TRP A 229 -7.76 -16.04 13.99
CA TRP A 229 -6.38 -15.60 13.93
C TRP A 229 -5.71 -15.90 15.25
N SER A 230 -4.51 -16.46 15.19
CA SER A 230 -3.60 -16.47 16.33
C SER A 230 -2.51 -15.44 16.07
N VAL A 231 -2.36 -14.49 16.98
CA VAL A 231 -1.36 -13.44 16.86
C VAL A 231 -0.52 -13.33 18.12
N ARG A 232 0.74 -12.92 17.97
CA ARG A 232 1.58 -12.48 19.07
C ARG A 232 1.51 -10.96 19.19
N ARG A 233 1.11 -10.49 20.37
CA ARG A 233 1.05 -9.07 20.74
C ARG A 233 1.96 -8.84 21.94
N GLY A 234 3.12 -8.21 21.70
CA GLY A 234 4.17 -8.16 22.72
C GLY A 234 4.62 -9.58 23.12
N ALA A 235 4.48 -9.92 24.40
CA ALA A 235 4.81 -11.24 24.93
C ALA A 235 3.64 -12.24 24.88
N GLU A 236 2.42 -11.78 24.59
CA GLU A 236 1.21 -12.59 24.69
C GLU A 236 0.82 -13.20 23.35
N ARG A 237 0.21 -14.39 23.40
CA ARG A 237 -0.51 -14.99 22.29
C ARG A 237 -2.01 -14.70 22.46
N VAL A 238 -2.63 -14.13 21.44
CA VAL A 238 -4.03 -13.72 21.43
C VAL A 238 -4.74 -14.45 20.29
N GLU A 239 -5.87 -15.09 20.60
CA GLU A 239 -6.76 -15.67 19.60
C GLU A 239 -7.90 -14.69 19.29
N VAL A 240 -8.14 -14.42 18.01
CA VAL A 240 -9.13 -13.46 17.54
C VAL A 240 -10.04 -14.11 16.51
N SER A 241 -11.33 -14.19 16.82
CA SER A 241 -12.35 -14.72 15.91
C SER A 241 -12.94 -13.58 15.07
N VAL A 242 -12.76 -13.66 13.76
CA VAL A 242 -13.28 -12.70 12.79
C VAL A 242 -14.55 -13.28 12.17
N PRO A 243 -15.69 -12.56 12.22
CA PRO A 243 -16.92 -13.03 11.59
C PRO A 243 -16.80 -13.06 10.06
N ALA A 244 -17.77 -13.67 9.38
CA ALA A 244 -17.84 -13.59 7.92
C ALA A 244 -17.86 -12.12 7.45
N ILE A 245 -17.01 -11.79 6.49
CA ILE A 245 -16.93 -10.45 5.89
C ILE A 245 -17.51 -10.54 4.50
N ARG A 246 -18.68 -9.91 4.29
CA ARG A 246 -19.36 -9.80 3.00
C ARG A 246 -18.94 -8.51 2.29
#